data_AF-A0A7C5BRB1-F1
#
_entry.id   AF-A0A7C5BRB1-F1
#
_cell.length_a   1.000
_cell.length_b   1.000
_cell.length_c   1.000
_cell.angle_alpha   90.00
_cell.angle_beta   90.00
_cell.angle_gamma   90.00
#
_symmetry.space_group_name_H-M   'P 1'
#
loop_
_entity.id
_entity.type
_entity.pdbx_description
1 polymer ?
#
loop_
_entity_poly.entity_id
_entity_poly.type
_entity_poly.pdbx_seq_one_letter_code
_entity_poly.pdbx_strand_id
1 'polypeptide(L)'
;LDELNSVLNGQQIDLVLSDMAPNITGVSSIDQPSSMYLVELALDFALTNLSKQGCFLVKVFQGEGFEQYMKAMRDSFQKVVTRKPDASRPRSREVYLLGRGLK
;
A
#
# COMPACT_ATOMS: atom_id res chain seq x y z
N LEU A 1 -11.34 -9.49 0.93
CA LEU A 1 -10.93 -9.24 -0.48
C LEU A 1 -11.93 -9.85 -1.46
N ASP A 2 -12.65 -10.90 -1.07
CA ASP A 2 -13.59 -11.65 -1.93
C ASP A 2 -14.64 -10.79 -2.64
N GLU A 3 -15.26 -9.83 -1.95
CA GLU A 3 -16.23 -8.91 -2.58
C GLU A 3 -15.59 -8.07 -3.69
N LEU A 4 -14.38 -7.55 -3.47
CA LEU A 4 -13.65 -6.79 -4.49
C LEU A 4 -13.31 -7.68 -5.69
N ASN A 5 -12.83 -8.90 -5.43
CA ASN A 5 -12.52 -9.86 -6.49
C ASN A 5 -13.78 -10.24 -7.30
N SER A 6 -14.94 -10.36 -6.64
CA SER A 6 -16.21 -10.60 -7.30
C SER A 6 -16.62 -9.45 -8.23
N VAL A 7 -16.42 -8.20 -7.81
CA VAL A 7 -16.71 -7.01 -8.63
C VAL A 7 -15.81 -6.96 -9.87
N LEU A 8 -14.53 -7.34 -9.74
CA LEU A 8 -13.58 -7.36 -10.87
C LEU A 8 -13.92 -8.42 -11.92
N ASN A 9 -14.58 -9.50 -11.53
CA ASN A 9 -14.99 -10.60 -12.43
C ASN A 9 -13.85 -11.09 -13.36
N GLY A 10 -12.65 -11.22 -12.81
CA GLY A 10 -11.45 -11.68 -13.54
C GLY A 10 -10.78 -10.63 -14.43
N GLN A 11 -11.23 -9.38 -14.44
CA GLN A 11 -10.55 -8.30 -15.14
C GLN A 11 -9.27 -7.90 -14.41
N GLN A 12 -8.18 -7.74 -15.16
CA GLN A 12 -6.94 -7.18 -14.64
C GLN A 12 -7.05 -5.66 -14.52
N ILE A 13 -6.42 -5.12 -13.46
CA ILE A 13 -6.47 -3.69 -13.14
C ILE A 13 -5.14 -3.03 -13.49
N ASP A 14 -5.19 -1.81 -14.02
CA ASP A 14 -3.97 -1.04 -14.30
C ASP A 14 -3.48 -0.20 -13.12
N LEU A 15 -4.37 0.10 -12.16
CA LEU A 15 -4.05 0.88 -10.97
C LEU A 15 -4.83 0.39 -9.74
N VAL A 16 -4.10 0.04 -8.69
CA VAL A 16 -4.64 -0.09 -7.33
C VAL A 16 -4.14 1.09 -6.51
N LEU A 17 -5.08 1.82 -5.87
CA LEU A 17 -4.80 2.93 -4.99
C LEU A 17 -5.39 2.65 -3.61
N SER A 18 -4.54 2.68 -2.58
CA SER A 18 -4.97 2.54 -1.18
C SER A 18 -4.59 3.77 -0.38
N ASP A 19 -5.61 4.46 0.13
CA ASP A 19 -5.48 5.55 1.09
C ASP A 19 -6.05 5.18 2.47
N MET A 20 -6.11 3.87 2.75
CA MET A 20 -6.69 3.37 4.00
C MET A 20 -5.87 3.83 5.22
N ALA A 21 -6.56 4.10 6.31
CA ALA A 21 -5.99 4.30 7.64
C ALA A 21 -6.93 3.63 8.66
N PRO A 22 -6.39 3.02 9.73
CA PRO A 22 -7.24 2.45 10.76
C PRO A 22 -7.91 3.56 11.57
N ASN A 23 -8.87 3.18 12.40
CA ASN A 23 -9.38 4.08 13.44
C ASN A 23 -8.26 4.36 14.45
N ILE A 24 -7.64 5.53 14.34
CA ILE A 24 -6.48 5.93 15.14
C ILE A 24 -6.90 6.13 16.60
N THR A 25 -6.28 5.36 17.49
CA THR A 25 -6.49 5.43 18.94
C THR A 25 -5.64 6.51 19.60
N GLY A 26 -4.52 6.88 18.95
CA GLY A 26 -3.49 7.77 19.50
C GLY A 26 -2.38 7.01 20.23
N VAL A 27 -2.49 5.68 20.35
CA VAL A 27 -1.49 4.82 20.98
C VAL A 27 -0.69 4.10 19.89
N SER A 28 0.56 4.49 19.70
CA SER A 28 1.38 4.03 18.56
C SER A 28 1.57 2.52 18.50
N SER A 29 1.64 1.82 19.65
CA SER A 29 1.79 0.36 19.71
C SER A 29 0.55 -0.41 19.23
N ILE A 30 -0.61 0.26 19.17
CA ILE A 30 -1.85 -0.29 18.62
C ILE A 30 -2.02 0.19 17.17
N ASP A 31 -1.81 1.48 16.94
CA ASP A 31 -2.07 2.09 15.63
C ASP A 31 -1.10 1.62 14.54
N GLN A 32 0.18 1.36 14.89
CA GLN A 32 1.20 0.94 13.93
C GLN A 32 0.90 -0.46 13.35
N PRO A 33 0.68 -1.52 14.15
CA PRO A 33 0.31 -2.84 13.61
C PRO A 33 -0.97 -2.81 12.77
N SER A 34 -2.00 -2.07 13.22
CA SER A 34 -3.24 -1.95 12.44
C SER A 34 -3.02 -1.24 11.10
N SER A 35 -2.17 -0.22 11.05
CA SER A 35 -1.79 0.45 9.80
C SER A 35 -1.02 -0.48 8.88
N MET A 36 -0.08 -1.27 9.41
CA MET A 36 0.70 -2.23 8.64
C MET A 36 -0.18 -3.32 8.04
N TYR A 37 -1.11 -3.87 8.82
CA TYR A 37 -2.04 -4.89 8.34
C TYR A 37 -2.87 -4.42 7.14
N LEU A 38 -3.35 -3.18 7.16
CA LEU A 38 -4.12 -2.62 6.03
C LEU A 38 -3.30 -2.51 4.75
N VAL A 39 -2.03 -2.10 4.85
CA VAL A 39 -1.17 -1.96 3.66
C VAL A 39 -0.67 -3.31 3.13
N GLU A 40 -0.55 -4.32 4.00
CA GLU A 40 -0.28 -5.71 3.64
C GLU A 40 -1.45 -6.31 2.84
N LEU A 41 -2.68 -6.14 3.33
CA LEU A 41 -3.89 -6.55 2.60
C LEU A 41 -4.02 -5.83 1.24
N ALA A 42 -3.68 -4.54 1.19
CA ALA A 42 -3.69 -3.78 -0.06
C ALA A 42 -2.64 -4.30 -1.06
N LEU A 43 -1.46 -4.68 -0.58
CA LEU A 43 -0.42 -5.27 -1.42
C LEU A 43 -0.88 -6.64 -1.95
N ASP A 44 -1.38 -7.52 -1.10
CA ASP A 44 -1.90 -8.84 -1.50
C ASP A 44 -2.95 -8.74 -2.61
N PHE A 45 -3.90 -7.80 -2.45
CA PHE A 45 -4.89 -7.51 -3.47
C PHE A 45 -4.26 -7.02 -4.79
N ALA A 46 -3.26 -6.12 -4.71
CA ALA A 46 -2.57 -5.60 -5.87
C ALA A 46 -1.78 -6.69 -6.63
N LEU A 47 -1.07 -7.57 -5.91
CA LEU A 47 -0.31 -8.66 -6.53
C LEU A 47 -1.20 -9.67 -7.25
N THR A 48 -2.41 -9.87 -6.75
CA THR A 48 -3.36 -10.83 -7.33
C THR A 48 -4.12 -10.28 -8.53
N ASN A 49 -4.37 -8.96 -8.57
CA ASN A 49 -5.32 -8.37 -9.53
C ASN A 49 -4.70 -7.39 -10.52
N LEU A 50 -3.45 -6.94 -10.34
CA LEU A 50 -2.83 -6.01 -11.29
C LEU A 50 -2.44 -6.70 -12.61
N SER A 51 -2.55 -5.94 -13.69
CA SER A 51 -1.92 -6.27 -14.96
C SER A 51 -0.38 -6.20 -14.83
N LYS A 52 0.35 -6.85 -15.75
CA LYS A 52 1.83 -6.85 -15.72
C LYS A 52 2.44 -5.44 -15.75
N GLN A 53 1.77 -4.50 -16.40
CA GLN A 53 2.20 -3.10 -16.48
C GLN A 53 1.54 -2.20 -15.42
N GLY A 54 0.70 -2.80 -14.56
CA GLY A 54 -0.07 -2.10 -13.56
C GLY A 54 0.79 -1.41 -12.50
N CYS A 55 0.15 -0.47 -11.80
CA CYS A 55 0.76 0.33 -10.74
C CYS A 55 0.01 0.15 -9.43
N PHE A 56 0.75 0.20 -8.33
CA PHE A 56 0.20 0.19 -6.97
C PHE A 56 0.67 1.43 -6.22
N LEU A 57 -0.27 2.24 -5.74
CA LEU A 57 0.01 3.41 -4.92
C LEU A 57 -0.63 3.22 -3.55
N VAL A 58 0.17 3.29 -2.49
CA VAL A 58 -0.30 3.04 -1.12
C VAL A 58 0.23 4.07 -0.14
N LYS A 59 -0.66 4.60 0.69
CA LYS A 59 -0.31 5.39 1.87
C LYS A 59 0.23 4.48 2.96
N VAL A 60 1.40 4.81 3.51
CA VAL A 60 2.04 4.06 4.60
C VAL A 60 2.54 5.05 5.66
N PHE A 61 2.37 4.69 6.93
CA PHE A 61 2.98 5.42 8.04
C PHE A 61 4.34 4.81 8.38
N GLN A 62 5.40 5.62 8.37
CA GLN A 62 6.73 5.17 8.75
C GLN A 62 6.78 4.80 10.24
N GLY A 63 7.26 3.59 10.49
CA GLY A 63 7.35 2.99 11.82
C GLY A 63 7.81 1.53 11.72
N GLU A 64 7.49 0.75 12.74
CA GLU A 64 7.76 -0.69 12.74
C GLU A 64 7.08 -1.40 11.56
N GLY A 65 7.78 -2.30 10.89
CA GLY A 65 7.30 -3.02 9.70
C GLY A 65 7.51 -2.29 8.38
N PHE A 66 7.81 -0.99 8.37
CA PHE A 66 7.93 -0.20 7.15
C PHE A 66 9.05 -0.71 6.22
N GLU A 67 10.25 -1.00 6.76
CA GLU A 67 11.38 -1.46 5.94
C GLU A 67 11.13 -2.85 5.34
N GLN A 68 10.53 -3.74 6.13
CA GLN A 68 10.11 -5.07 5.66
C GLN A 68 9.09 -4.94 4.53
N TYR A 69 8.10 -4.07 4.70
CA TYR A 69 7.09 -3.79 3.68
C TYR A 69 7.68 -3.16 2.42
N MET A 70 8.60 -2.20 2.57
CA MET A 70 9.29 -1.58 1.43
C MET A 70 10.15 -2.59 0.68
N LYS A 71 10.75 -3.56 1.38
CA LYS A 71 11.46 -4.68 0.75
C LYS A 71 10.49 -5.55 -0.05
N ALA A 72 9.36 -5.96 0.52
CA ALA A 72 8.34 -6.74 -0.18
C ALA A 72 7.87 -6.05 -1.46
N MET A 73 7.57 -4.74 -1.38
CA MET A 73 7.26 -3.91 -2.56
C MET A 73 8.37 -3.97 -3.62
N ARG A 74 9.64 -3.83 -3.22
CA ARG A 74 10.78 -3.88 -4.16
C ARG A 74 10.97 -5.25 -4.77
N ASP A 75 10.63 -6.31 -4.06
CA ASP A 75 10.69 -7.68 -4.56
C ASP A 75 9.57 -7.95 -5.59
N SER A 76 8.40 -7.32 -5.43
CA SER A 76 7.23 -7.51 -6.30
C SER A 76 7.14 -6.58 -7.51
N PHE A 77 7.71 -5.38 -7.47
CA PHE A 77 7.61 -4.39 -8.55
C PHE A 77 8.96 -4.09 -9.23
N GLN A 78 8.92 -3.74 -10.52
CA GLN A 78 10.10 -3.34 -11.29
C GLN A 78 10.74 -2.07 -10.74
N LYS A 79 9.92 -1.12 -10.28
CA LYS A 79 10.37 0.13 -9.66
C LYS A 79 9.48 0.49 -8.48
N VAL A 80 10.10 0.83 -7.36
CA VAL A 80 9.41 1.37 -6.18
C VAL A 80 9.94 2.77 -5.88
N VAL A 81 9.02 3.70 -5.64
CA VAL A 81 9.34 5.09 -5.41
C VAL A 81 8.57 5.64 -4.22
N THR A 82 9.27 6.31 -3.29
CA THR A 82 8.64 7.00 -2.17
C THR A 82 8.24 8.43 -2.56
N ARG A 83 7.06 8.86 -2.13
CA ARG A 83 6.51 10.20 -2.36
C ARG A 83 5.94 10.76 -1.06
N LYS A 84 6.35 11.97 -0.70
CA LYS A 84 5.74 12.76 0.37
C LYS A 84 4.88 13.83 -0.30
N PRO A 85 3.54 13.80 -0.16
CA PRO A 85 2.70 14.82 -0.77
C PRO A 85 2.88 16.16 -0.06
N ASP A 86 2.83 17.26 -0.82
CA ASP A 86 2.86 18.62 -0.25
C ASP A 86 1.66 18.90 0.66
N ALA A 87 0.53 18.23 0.40
CA ALA A 87 -0.66 18.29 1.24
C ALA A 87 -0.50 17.58 2.60
N SER A 88 0.55 16.77 2.78
CA SER A 88 0.79 16.07 4.04
C SER A 88 1.40 17.01 5.08
N ARG A 89 0.96 16.91 6.34
CA ARG A 89 1.51 17.76 7.42
C ARG A 89 3.00 17.43 7.62
N PRO A 90 3.88 18.43 7.84
CA PRO A 90 5.32 18.20 8.00
C PRO A 90 5.67 17.20 9.11
N ARG A 91 4.88 17.21 10.20
CA ARG A 91 5.03 16.31 11.35
C ARG A 91 4.48 14.89 11.13
N SER A 92 3.75 14.66 10.05
CA SER A 92 3.18 13.34 9.74
C SER A 92 4.28 12.41 9.26
N ARG A 93 4.28 11.17 9.74
CA ARG A 93 5.15 10.08 9.26
C ARG A 93 4.61 9.40 8.01
N GLU A 94 3.55 9.94 7.43
CA GLU A 94 2.90 9.43 6.24
C GLU A 94 3.77 9.63 4.98
N VAL A 95 3.91 8.59 4.18
CA VAL A 95 4.47 8.63 2.84
C VAL A 95 3.62 7.75 1.93
N TYR A 96 3.70 8.00 0.63
CA TYR A 96 3.16 7.08 -0.37
C TYR A 96 4.29 6.27 -0.99
N LEU A 97 4.08 4.97 -1.13
CA LEU A 97 4.92 4.09 -1.93
C LEU A 97 4.22 3.82 -3.26
N LEU A 98 4.94 4.05 -4.35
CA LEU A 98 4.49 3.78 -5.71
C LEU A 98 5.30 2.62 -6.31
N GLY A 99 4.66 1.46 -6.43
CA GLY A 99 5.15 0.33 -7.23
C GLY A 99 4.70 0.45 -8.68
N ARG A 100 5.63 0.31 -9.63
CA ARG A 100 5.35 0.35 -11.07
C ARG A 100 5.85 -0.92 -11.75
N GLY A 101 4.97 -1.53 -12.55
CA GLY A 101 5.25 -2.75 -13.30
C GLY A 101 5.36 -3.94 -12.34
N LEU A 102 4.42 -4.86 -12.42
CA LEU A 102 4.47 -6.11 -11.67
C LEU A 102 5.58 -7.00 -12.25
N LYS A 103 6.35 -7.66 -11.38
CA LYS A 103 7.43 -8.58 -11.79
C LYS A 103 6.90 -9.92 -12.28
#